data_AF-A0AAV8X3Q9-F1
#
_entry.id   AF-A0AAV8X3Q9-F1
#
_cell.length_a   1.000
_cell.length_b   1.000
_cell.length_c   1.000
_cell.angle_alpha   90.00
_cell.angle_beta   90.00
_cell.angle_gamma   90.00
#
_symmetry.space_group_name_H-M   'P 1'
#
loop_
_entity.id
_entity.type
_entity.pdbx_description
1 polymer ?
#
loop_
_entity_poly.entity_id
_entity_poly.type
_entity_poly.pdbx_seq_one_letter_code
_entity_poly.pdbx_strand_id
1 'polypeptide(L)'
;MNMKIPKKQEEFFCKEELIRLATHNKVTLMWVPGHQGIEGNEKADELARNGSSEDYIGPEPALGVAKTVIRGHINEWVKQQHKEYWRKMPRQIHGKKFIKEPSKPVAEQLLAMNRKQLCTIVGLRTGHLPVREHLNKMGLYNGDLRCRMCNKETESALHILCQCEALDRKRQAIYGKPFMEPEDYTAQPDMTLYKLVQGTKILDWVQ
;
A
#
# COMPACT_ATOMS: atom_id res chain seq x y z
N MET A 1 26.67 -13.63 -22.94
CA MET A 1 26.03 -14.82 -23.53
C MET A 1 24.76 -15.12 -22.76
N ASN A 2 23.58 -14.84 -23.34
CA ASN A 2 22.30 -15.15 -22.73
C ASN A 2 21.94 -16.62 -23.02
N MET A 3 22.37 -17.52 -22.14
CA MET A 3 21.92 -18.92 -22.20
C MET A 3 20.51 -18.97 -21.61
N LYS A 4 19.49 -18.82 -22.46
CA LYS A 4 18.12 -19.19 -22.09
C LYS A 4 18.10 -20.72 -21.96
N ILE A 5 18.12 -21.23 -20.73
CA ILE A 5 17.82 -22.64 -20.48
C ILE A 5 16.37 -22.85 -20.96
N PRO A 6 16.12 -23.67 -22.00
CA PRO A 6 14.77 -23.93 -22.47
C PRO A 6 14.03 -24.74 -21.41
N LYS A 7 12.78 -24.37 -21.10
CA LYS A 7 11.87 -25.13 -20.20
C LYS A 7 11.83 -26.65 -20.46
N LYS A 8 12.15 -27.07 -21.69
CA LYS A 8 12.21 -28.48 -22.10
C LYS A 8 13.36 -29.29 -21.45
N GLN A 9 14.36 -28.64 -20.87
CA GLN A 9 15.55 -29.33 -20.35
C GLN A 9 15.32 -29.93 -18.96
N GLU A 10 14.51 -29.27 -18.12
CA GLU A 10 14.13 -29.75 -16.78
C GLU A 10 13.19 -30.97 -16.85
N GLU A 11 12.18 -30.92 -17.72
CA GLU A 11 11.25 -32.03 -17.96
C GLU A 11 11.98 -33.27 -18.51
N PHE A 12 13.01 -33.05 -19.32
CA PHE A 12 13.81 -34.11 -19.91
C PHE A 12 14.68 -34.81 -18.85
N PHE A 13 15.32 -34.05 -17.96
CA PHE A 13 16.15 -34.60 -16.89
C PHE A 13 15.34 -35.45 -15.90
N CYS A 14 14.20 -34.93 -15.40
CA CYS A 14 13.35 -35.69 -14.48
C CYS A 14 12.82 -36.99 -15.10
N LYS A 15 12.50 -36.95 -16.40
CA LYS A 15 12.04 -38.13 -17.14
C LYS A 15 13.16 -39.17 -17.28
N GLU A 16 14.38 -38.77 -17.62
CA GLU A 16 15.53 -39.68 -17.74
C GLU A 16 15.89 -40.32 -16.41
N GLU A 17 15.89 -39.54 -15.33
CA GLU A 17 16.15 -40.05 -13.98
C GLU A 17 15.07 -41.04 -13.52
N LEU A 18 13.79 -40.77 -13.80
CA LEU A 18 12.69 -41.71 -13.57
C LEU A 18 12.86 -43.01 -14.37
N ILE A 19 13.22 -42.91 -15.65
CA ILE A 19 13.51 -44.08 -16.50
C ILE A 19 14.67 -44.88 -15.92
N ARG A 20 15.76 -44.21 -15.52
CA ARG A 20 16.92 -44.85 -14.90
C ARG A 20 16.53 -45.57 -13.60
N LEU A 21 15.75 -44.95 -12.73
CA LEU A 21 15.24 -45.60 -11.51
C LEU A 21 14.39 -46.84 -11.83
N ALA A 22 13.55 -46.76 -12.87
CA ALA A 22 12.68 -47.86 -13.31
C ALA A 22 13.46 -49.04 -13.92
N THR A 23 14.72 -48.87 -14.34
CA THR A 23 15.53 -50.00 -14.85
C THR A 23 15.82 -51.08 -13.79
N HIS A 24 15.82 -50.71 -12.51
CA HIS A 24 16.12 -51.63 -11.40
C HIS A 24 14.98 -51.74 -10.38
N ASN A 25 13.91 -50.95 -10.53
CA ASN A 25 12.82 -50.87 -9.56
C ASN A 25 11.45 -50.87 -10.25
N LYS A 26 10.44 -51.44 -9.59
CA LYS A 26 9.04 -51.27 -10.02
C LYS A 26 8.53 -49.89 -9.58
N VAL A 27 8.55 -48.93 -10.49
CA VAL A 27 8.07 -47.56 -10.25
C VAL A 27 6.61 -47.41 -10.68
N THR A 28 5.76 -46.83 -9.83
CA THR A 28 4.37 -46.47 -10.16
C THR A 28 4.17 -44.98 -9.95
N LEU A 29 3.69 -44.27 -10.98
CA LEU A 29 3.37 -42.85 -10.88
C LEU A 29 1.89 -42.69 -10.50
N MET A 30 1.63 -41.93 -9.45
CA MET A 30 0.28 -41.58 -9.02
C MET A 30 0.17 -40.07 -8.90
N TRP A 31 -0.95 -39.52 -9.39
CA TRP A 31 -1.26 -38.11 -9.19
C TRP A 31 -1.91 -37.90 -7.82
N VAL A 32 -1.49 -36.85 -7.12
CA VAL A 32 -2.01 -36.47 -5.81
C VAL A 32 -2.39 -34.98 -5.85
N PRO A 33 -3.57 -34.58 -5.34
CA PRO A 33 -3.96 -33.18 -5.33
C PRO A 33 -3.08 -32.36 -4.37
N GLY A 34 -2.68 -31.17 -4.82
CA GLY A 34 -1.93 -30.22 -4.00
C GLY A 34 -2.79 -29.58 -2.91
N HIS A 35 -2.17 -29.28 -1.76
CA HIS A 35 -2.76 -28.52 -0.64
C HIS A 35 -4.09 -29.07 -0.09
N GLN A 36 -4.20 -30.40 0.01
CA GLN A 36 -5.39 -31.08 0.55
C GLN A 36 -5.16 -31.71 1.94
N GLY A 37 -4.10 -31.38 2.68
CA GLY A 37 -3.83 -32.01 3.98
C GLY A 37 -3.19 -33.39 3.89
N ILE A 38 -2.73 -33.83 2.71
CA ILE A 38 -2.09 -35.13 2.53
C ILE A 38 -0.66 -35.05 3.06
N GLU A 39 -0.44 -35.58 4.26
CA GLU A 39 0.80 -35.46 5.04
C GLU A 39 2.06 -35.66 4.20
N GLY A 40 2.15 -36.77 3.43
CA GLY A 40 3.33 -37.05 2.61
C GLY A 40 3.57 -36.03 1.49
N ASN A 41 2.50 -35.50 0.88
CA ASN A 41 2.61 -34.47 -0.15
C ASN A 41 2.98 -33.11 0.44
N GLU A 42 2.42 -32.78 1.60
CA GLU A 42 2.76 -31.54 2.32
C GLU A 42 4.21 -31.56 2.81
N LYS A 43 4.68 -32.70 3.32
CA LYS A 43 6.08 -32.87 3.72
C LYS A 43 7.03 -32.78 2.53
N ALA A 44 6.68 -33.37 1.39
CA ALA A 44 7.46 -33.24 0.17
C ALA A 44 7.54 -31.78 -0.32
N ASP A 45 6.42 -31.05 -0.31
CA ASP A 45 6.38 -29.62 -0.67
C ASP A 45 7.21 -28.75 0.29
N GLU A 46 7.12 -29.02 1.60
CA GLU A 46 7.93 -28.36 2.63
C GLU A 46 9.43 -28.57 2.38
N LEU A 47 9.86 -29.82 2.15
CA LEU A 47 11.25 -30.15 1.89
C LEU A 47 11.76 -29.51 0.60
N ALA A 48 10.96 -29.53 -0.48
CA ALA A 48 11.31 -28.89 -1.73
C ALA A 48 11.47 -27.37 -1.56
N ARG A 49 10.59 -26.73 -0.78
CA ARG A 49 10.68 -25.30 -0.47
C ARG A 49 11.93 -24.96 0.33
N ASN A 50 12.26 -25.76 1.34
CA ASN A 50 13.46 -25.58 2.14
C ASN A 50 14.72 -25.72 1.25
N GLY A 51 14.81 -26.77 0.44
CA GLY A 51 15.93 -26.96 -0.49
C GLY A 51 16.04 -25.85 -1.53
N SER A 52 14.93 -25.27 -2.00
CA SER A 52 14.95 -24.11 -2.91
C SER A 52 15.44 -22.81 -2.27
N SER A 53 15.52 -22.77 -0.94
CA SER A 53 16.01 -21.60 -0.18
C SER A 53 17.49 -21.71 0.19
N GLU A 54 18.10 -22.88 -0.01
CA GLU A 54 19.53 -23.11 0.22
C GLU A 54 20.35 -22.67 -0.99
N ASP A 55 21.66 -22.47 -0.77
CA ASP A 55 22.59 -22.18 -1.86
C ASP A 55 22.65 -23.37 -2.82
N TYR A 56 22.63 -23.10 -4.13
CA TYR A 56 22.74 -24.14 -5.14
C TYR A 56 24.11 -24.82 -5.07
N ILE A 57 24.13 -26.10 -4.73
CA ILE A 57 25.32 -26.96 -4.76
C ILE A 57 25.13 -28.00 -5.87
N GLY A 58 25.67 -27.74 -7.07
CA GLY A 58 25.56 -28.65 -8.21
C GLY A 58 26.40 -28.24 -9.42
N PRO A 59 26.51 -29.10 -10.45
CA PRO A 59 27.23 -28.78 -11.68
C PRO A 59 26.52 -27.67 -12.47
N GLU A 60 27.28 -26.89 -13.24
CA GLU A 60 26.72 -25.88 -14.12
C GLU A 60 26.03 -26.51 -15.36
N PRO A 61 24.97 -25.88 -15.91
CA PRO A 61 24.42 -24.59 -15.48
C PRO A 61 23.44 -24.73 -14.30
N ALA A 62 23.62 -23.86 -13.30
CA ALA A 62 22.65 -23.72 -12.22
C ALA A 62 21.28 -23.32 -12.75
N LEU A 63 20.22 -23.76 -12.07
CA LEU A 63 18.86 -23.33 -12.37
C LEU A 63 18.76 -21.80 -12.24
N GLY A 64 18.18 -21.15 -13.24
CA GLY A 64 18.03 -19.70 -13.23
C GLY A 64 17.07 -19.23 -12.14
N VAL A 65 17.32 -18.05 -11.57
CA VAL A 65 16.42 -17.44 -10.57
C VAL A 65 15.02 -17.23 -11.18
N ALA A 66 13.99 -17.69 -10.47
CA ALA A 66 12.62 -17.52 -10.93
C ALA A 66 12.27 -16.04 -11.14
N LYS A 67 11.58 -15.72 -12.25
CA LYS A 67 11.17 -14.34 -12.57
C LYS A 67 10.35 -13.69 -11.47
N THR A 68 9.59 -14.48 -10.71
CA THR A 68 8.80 -14.03 -9.55
C THR A 68 9.69 -13.51 -8.43
N VAL A 69 10.79 -14.22 -8.12
CA VAL A 69 11.79 -13.81 -7.12
C VAL A 69 12.46 -12.50 -7.53
N ILE A 70 12.93 -12.41 -8.79
CA ILE A 70 13.54 -11.19 -9.33
C ILE A 70 12.58 -10.01 -9.22
N ARG A 71 11.33 -10.18 -9.66
CA ARG A 71 10.30 -9.13 -9.56
C ARG A 71 10.01 -8.74 -8.11
N GLY A 72 10.00 -9.71 -7.19
CA GLY A 72 9.84 -9.46 -5.76
C GLY A 72 10.93 -8.53 -5.21
N HIS A 73 12.20 -8.84 -5.49
CA HIS A 73 13.32 -7.99 -5.07
C HIS A 73 13.29 -6.59 -5.69
N ILE A 74 12.99 -6.50 -6.99
CA ILE A 74 12.85 -5.19 -7.66
C ILE A 74 11.75 -4.35 -7.02
N ASN A 75 10.57 -4.95 -6.77
CA ASN A 75 9.45 -4.25 -6.17
C ASN A 75 9.76 -3.76 -4.75
N GLU A 76 10.42 -4.59 -3.94
CA GLU A 76 10.83 -4.19 -2.59
C GLU A 76 11.86 -3.06 -2.65
N TRP A 77 12.86 -3.17 -3.54
CA TRP A 77 13.84 -2.10 -3.75
C TRP A 77 13.16 -0.77 -4.16
N VAL A 78 12.27 -0.79 -5.15
CA VAL A 78 11.52 0.41 -5.58
C VAL A 78 10.69 0.99 -4.43
N LYS A 79 10.05 0.14 -3.63
CA LYS A 79 9.26 0.58 -2.47
C LYS A 79 10.14 1.29 -1.43
N GLN A 80 11.33 0.76 -1.14
CA GLN A 80 12.28 1.39 -0.21
C GLN A 80 12.80 2.72 -0.77
N GLN A 81 13.18 2.78 -2.05
CA GLN A 81 13.62 4.02 -2.69
C GLN A 81 12.54 5.11 -2.62
N HIS A 82 11.29 4.76 -2.90
CA HIS A 82 10.17 5.70 -2.83
C HIS A 82 9.94 6.19 -1.39
N LYS A 83 9.96 5.28 -0.41
CA LYS A 83 9.81 5.65 1.01
C LYS A 83 10.90 6.61 1.47
N GLU A 84 12.15 6.35 1.09
CA GLU A 84 13.26 7.23 1.41
C GLU A 84 13.15 8.60 0.74
N TYR A 85 12.82 8.62 -0.56
CA TYR A 85 12.62 9.85 -1.32
C TYR A 85 11.53 10.71 -0.67
N TRP A 86 10.37 10.10 -0.36
CA TRP A 86 9.27 10.78 0.31
C TRP A 86 9.69 11.37 1.65
N ARG A 87 10.41 10.60 2.48
CA ARG A 87 10.93 11.08 3.77
C ARG A 87 11.90 12.25 3.62
N LYS A 88 12.83 12.18 2.67
CA LYS A 88 13.90 13.18 2.44
C LYS A 88 13.42 14.46 1.76
N MET A 89 12.25 14.45 1.09
CA MET A 89 11.72 15.66 0.44
C MET A 89 11.59 16.85 1.42
N PRO A 90 12.17 18.04 1.14
CA PRO A 90 12.23 19.13 2.12
C PRO A 90 10.87 19.83 2.36
N ARG A 91 9.90 19.65 1.47
CA ARG A 91 8.58 20.31 1.52
C ARG A 91 7.46 19.30 1.84
N GLN A 92 6.21 19.72 1.74
CA GLN A 92 5.00 18.90 1.94
C GLN A 92 4.78 18.55 3.41
N ILE A 93 5.03 19.52 4.30
CA ILE A 93 4.93 19.36 5.76
C ILE A 93 3.56 18.81 6.17
N HIS A 94 2.47 19.39 5.65
CA HIS A 94 1.11 18.89 5.92
C HIS A 94 0.91 17.48 5.36
N GLY A 95 1.20 17.28 4.07
CA GLY A 95 1.07 15.97 3.40
C GLY A 95 1.76 14.83 4.15
N LYS A 96 2.97 15.07 4.67
CA LYS A 96 3.75 14.10 5.44
C LYS A 96 3.18 13.75 6.80
N LYS A 97 2.27 14.56 7.35
CA LYS A 97 1.54 14.22 8.57
C LYS A 97 0.52 13.11 8.31
N PHE A 98 -0.13 13.11 7.14
CA PHE A 98 -1.23 12.20 6.80
C PHE A 98 -0.86 11.08 5.81
N ILE A 99 0.24 11.23 5.08
CA ILE A 99 0.75 10.26 4.10
C ILE A 99 2.18 9.92 4.52
N LYS A 100 2.35 8.83 5.27
CA LYS A 100 3.67 8.41 5.79
C LYS A 100 4.45 7.63 4.74
N GLU A 101 3.77 6.74 4.02
CA GLU A 101 4.36 5.91 2.98
C GLU A 101 3.31 5.48 1.94
N PRO A 102 3.73 5.02 0.75
CA PRO A 102 2.80 4.46 -0.24
C PRO A 102 2.06 3.25 0.31
N SER A 103 0.73 3.26 0.17
CA SER A 103 -0.14 2.18 0.65
C SER A 103 -1.07 1.74 -0.48
N LYS A 104 -0.92 0.48 -0.93
CA LYS A 104 -1.77 -0.10 -1.96
C LYS A 104 -3.24 -0.16 -1.54
N PRO A 105 -3.60 -0.61 -0.32
CA PRO A 105 -5.00 -0.58 0.13
C PRO A 105 -5.62 0.81 0.10
N VAL A 106 -4.86 1.85 0.50
CA VAL A 106 -5.33 3.24 0.45
C VAL A 106 -5.55 3.68 -1.00
N ALA A 107 -4.61 3.37 -1.90
CA ALA A 107 -4.75 3.70 -3.31
C ALA A 107 -5.98 3.04 -3.95
N GLU A 108 -6.23 1.77 -3.66
CA GLU A 108 -7.41 1.04 -4.15
C GLU A 108 -8.71 1.66 -3.63
N GLN A 109 -8.77 2.03 -2.34
CA GLN A 109 -9.92 2.73 -1.78
C GLN A 109 -10.17 4.07 -2.46
N LEU A 110 -9.13 4.89 -2.67
CA LEU A 110 -9.25 6.20 -3.30
C LEU A 110 -9.68 6.10 -4.77
N LEU A 111 -9.15 5.13 -5.52
CA LEU A 111 -9.50 4.91 -6.92
C LEU A 111 -10.95 4.44 -7.12
N ALA A 112 -11.55 3.83 -6.10
CA ALA A 112 -12.96 3.43 -6.12
C ALA A 112 -13.93 4.59 -5.82
N MET A 113 -13.44 5.76 -5.39
CA MET A 113 -14.30 6.89 -5.00
C MET A 113 -14.74 7.73 -6.20
N ASN A 114 -15.87 8.42 -6.05
CA ASN A 114 -16.26 9.42 -7.04
C ASN A 114 -15.35 10.66 -6.98
N ARG A 115 -15.34 11.45 -8.06
CA ARG A 115 -14.48 12.63 -8.21
C ARG A 115 -14.58 13.61 -7.03
N LYS A 116 -15.79 13.89 -6.52
CA LYS A 116 -15.99 14.85 -5.43
C LYS A 116 -15.32 14.35 -4.15
N GLN A 117 -15.56 13.10 -3.78
CA GLN A 117 -14.94 12.47 -2.61
C GLN A 117 -13.42 12.45 -2.73
N LEU A 118 -12.90 12.00 -3.87
CA LEU A 118 -11.47 11.91 -4.14
C LEU A 118 -10.79 13.28 -4.00
N CYS A 119 -11.31 14.32 -4.67
CA CYS A 119 -10.76 15.67 -4.58
C CYS A 119 -10.76 16.20 -3.14
N THR A 120 -11.85 15.99 -2.39
CA THR A 120 -11.92 16.42 -0.99
C THR A 120 -10.89 15.70 -0.12
N ILE A 121 -10.79 14.38 -0.21
CA ILE A 121 -9.87 13.59 0.63
C ILE A 121 -8.41 13.88 0.29
N VAL A 122 -8.07 13.96 -1.00
CA VAL A 122 -6.72 14.35 -1.45
C VAL A 122 -6.40 15.76 -0.95
N GLY A 123 -7.34 16.71 -1.07
CA GLY A 123 -7.17 18.06 -0.55
C GLY A 123 -6.92 18.08 0.96
N LEU A 124 -7.71 17.34 1.74
CA LEU A 124 -7.54 17.21 3.19
C LEU A 124 -6.19 16.60 3.56
N ARG A 125 -5.79 15.49 2.92
CA ARG A 125 -4.52 14.80 3.20
C ARG A 125 -3.31 15.63 2.80
N THR A 126 -3.39 16.38 1.70
CA THR A 126 -2.26 17.15 1.16
C THR A 126 -2.22 18.60 1.64
N GLY A 127 -3.32 19.11 2.17
CA GLY A 127 -3.49 20.52 2.57
C GLY A 127 -3.90 21.44 1.40
N HIS A 128 -4.23 20.88 0.24
CA HIS A 128 -4.59 21.61 -0.97
C HIS A 128 -6.10 21.57 -1.21
N LEU A 129 -6.83 22.31 -0.38
CA LEU A 129 -8.29 22.46 -0.45
C LEU A 129 -8.66 23.93 -0.26
N PRO A 130 -9.88 24.38 -0.61
CA PRO A 130 -10.27 25.79 -0.57
C PRO A 130 -10.59 26.27 0.87
N VAL A 131 -9.63 26.08 1.77
CA VAL A 131 -9.62 26.64 3.12
C VAL A 131 -8.87 27.97 3.11
N ARG A 132 -9.26 28.90 3.99
CA ARG A 132 -8.78 30.28 3.94
C ARG A 132 -7.26 30.40 4.00
N GLU A 133 -6.58 29.56 4.80
CA GLU A 133 -5.11 29.55 4.86
C GLU A 133 -4.48 29.22 3.49
N HIS A 134 -4.99 28.19 2.81
CA HIS A 134 -4.45 27.77 1.50
C HIS A 134 -4.77 28.80 0.41
N LEU A 135 -5.99 29.33 0.40
CA LEU A 135 -6.39 30.37 -0.56
C LEU A 135 -5.61 31.67 -0.35
N ASN A 136 -5.32 32.04 0.89
CA ASN A 136 -4.48 33.21 1.20
C ASN A 136 -3.03 33.02 0.70
N LYS A 137 -2.45 31.83 0.90
CA LYS A 137 -1.14 31.48 0.34
C LYS A 137 -1.10 31.54 -1.20
N MET A 138 -2.23 31.28 -1.86
CA MET A 138 -2.38 31.40 -3.32
C MET A 138 -2.74 32.81 -3.79
N GLY A 139 -2.94 33.78 -2.89
CA GLY A 139 -3.38 35.13 -3.25
C GLY A 139 -4.84 35.24 -3.71
N LEU A 140 -5.65 34.20 -3.48
CA LEU A 140 -7.08 34.16 -3.84
C LEU A 140 -8.00 34.64 -2.71
N TYR A 141 -7.46 34.86 -1.50
CA TYR A 141 -8.21 35.33 -0.35
C TYR A 141 -7.36 36.24 0.53
N ASN A 142 -7.84 37.45 0.82
CA ASN A 142 -7.16 38.45 1.64
C ASN A 142 -7.99 38.88 2.87
N GLY A 143 -9.06 38.16 3.18
CA GLY A 143 -9.92 38.43 4.33
C GLY A 143 -9.44 37.78 5.64
N ASP A 144 -10.35 37.74 6.60
CA ASP A 144 -10.14 37.15 7.93
C ASP A 144 -9.88 35.63 7.84
N LEU A 145 -8.70 35.20 8.29
CA LEU A 145 -8.28 33.80 8.23
C LEU A 145 -8.95 32.90 9.27
N ARG A 146 -9.73 33.44 10.22
CA ARG A 146 -10.45 32.63 11.21
C ARG A 146 -11.34 31.58 10.56
N CYS A 147 -11.42 30.41 11.17
CA CYS A 147 -12.22 29.29 10.70
C CYS A 147 -13.70 29.64 10.55
N ARG A 148 -14.28 29.41 9.38
CA ARG A 148 -15.70 29.73 9.11
C ARG A 148 -16.69 28.88 9.91
N MET A 149 -16.22 27.85 10.61
CA MET A 149 -17.03 26.97 11.45
C MET A 149 -16.95 27.35 12.93
N CYS A 150 -15.75 27.52 13.50
CA CYS A 150 -15.58 27.81 14.92
C CYS A 150 -15.26 29.28 15.24
N ASN A 151 -14.85 30.07 14.25
CA ASN A 151 -14.48 31.49 14.37
C ASN A 151 -13.37 31.80 15.40
N LYS A 152 -12.49 30.83 15.69
CA LYS A 152 -11.41 30.95 16.68
C LYS A 152 -10.03 30.97 16.01
N GLU A 153 -9.59 29.82 15.52
CA GLU A 153 -8.25 29.61 14.94
C GLU A 153 -8.22 29.83 13.43
N THR A 154 -7.03 29.95 12.86
CA THR A 154 -6.81 30.00 11.40
C THR A 154 -7.39 28.75 10.71
N GLU A 155 -8.14 28.97 9.63
CA GLU A 155 -8.75 27.91 8.83
C GLU A 155 -7.71 27.16 7.97
N SER A 156 -7.04 26.20 8.60
CA SER A 156 -6.13 25.26 7.93
C SER A 156 -6.75 23.86 7.83
N ALA A 157 -6.23 23.06 6.90
CA ALA A 157 -6.58 21.64 6.79
C ALA A 157 -6.32 20.89 8.12
N LEU A 158 -5.20 21.20 8.78
CA LEU A 158 -4.83 20.60 10.07
C LEU A 158 -5.83 20.99 11.17
N HIS A 159 -6.22 22.27 11.24
CA HIS A 159 -7.22 22.72 12.19
C HIS A 159 -8.55 21.97 11.97
N ILE A 160 -9.02 21.89 10.72
CA ILE A 160 -10.28 21.21 10.38
C ILE A 160 -10.24 19.73 10.78
N LEU A 161 -9.15 19.03 10.46
CA LEU A 161 -9.01 17.62 10.78
C LEU A 161 -8.85 17.39 12.29
N CYS A 162 -8.02 18.16 12.98
CA CYS A 162 -7.53 17.77 14.30
C CYS A 162 -8.14 18.55 15.47
N GLN A 163 -8.48 19.83 15.26
CA GLN A 163 -8.63 20.80 16.37
C GLN A 163 -9.93 21.62 16.33
N CYS A 164 -10.66 21.61 15.21
CA CYS A 164 -11.82 22.48 15.05
C CYS A 164 -12.98 22.05 15.96
N GLU A 165 -13.24 22.81 17.01
CA GLU A 165 -14.28 22.48 18.02
C GLU A 165 -15.68 22.29 17.41
N ALA A 166 -15.99 22.99 16.31
CA ALA A 166 -17.25 22.83 15.58
C ALA A 166 -17.44 21.40 15.03
N LEU A 167 -16.37 20.60 14.95
CA LEU A 167 -16.36 19.22 14.49
C LEU A 167 -16.16 18.20 15.63
N ASP A 168 -16.07 18.62 16.89
CA ASP A 168 -15.82 17.70 18.02
C ASP A 168 -16.86 16.59 18.11
N ARG A 169 -18.15 16.94 18.02
CA ARG A 169 -19.24 15.95 18.04
C ARG A 169 -19.16 14.97 16.87
N LYS A 170 -18.76 15.44 15.69
CA LYS A 170 -18.59 14.56 14.51
C LYS A 170 -17.38 13.66 14.67
N ARG A 171 -16.24 14.16 15.15
CA ARG A 171 -15.07 13.32 15.44
C ARG A 171 -15.38 12.31 16.53
N GLN A 172 -16.09 12.70 17.59
CA GLN A 172 -16.54 11.78 18.63
C GLN A 172 -17.43 10.66 18.05
N ALA A 173 -18.37 11.00 17.17
CA ALA A 173 -19.26 10.02 16.57
C ALA A 173 -18.56 9.06 15.58
N ILE A 174 -17.56 9.55 14.84
CA ILE A 174 -16.87 8.77 13.80
C ILE A 174 -15.67 8.00 14.35
N TYR A 175 -14.90 8.61 15.25
CA TYR A 175 -13.60 8.13 15.74
C TYR A 175 -13.55 7.85 17.24
N GLY A 176 -14.61 8.18 17.99
CA GLY A 176 -14.66 7.99 19.44
C GLY A 176 -13.84 9.01 20.24
N LYS A 177 -13.29 10.04 19.61
CA LYS A 177 -12.51 11.11 20.26
C LYS A 177 -12.90 12.49 19.70
N PRO A 178 -12.94 13.56 20.51
CA PRO A 178 -13.24 14.91 20.02
C PRO A 178 -12.03 15.58 19.36
N PHE A 179 -10.81 15.16 19.72
CA PHE A 179 -9.55 15.61 19.14
C PHE A 179 -8.82 14.43 18.51
N MET A 180 -8.16 14.68 17.39
CA MET A 180 -7.44 13.67 16.61
C MET A 180 -6.04 14.18 16.30
N GLU A 181 -5.04 13.33 16.41
CA GLU A 181 -3.72 13.59 15.85
C GLU A 181 -3.63 13.04 14.43
N PRO A 182 -2.72 13.56 13.57
CA PRO A 182 -2.56 13.05 12.21
C PRO A 182 -2.34 11.53 12.14
N GLU A 183 -1.62 10.97 13.12
CA GLU A 183 -1.33 9.54 13.23
C GLU A 183 -2.60 8.69 13.41
N ASP A 184 -3.61 9.20 14.13
CA ASP A 184 -4.87 8.49 14.38
C ASP A 184 -5.61 8.17 13.07
N TYR A 185 -5.42 8.97 12.02
CA TYR A 185 -6.06 8.76 10.71
C TYR A 185 -5.48 7.60 9.91
N THR A 186 -4.29 7.11 10.26
CA THR A 186 -3.63 6.02 9.52
C THR A 186 -4.43 4.72 9.59
N ALA A 187 -5.14 4.50 10.70
CA ALA A 187 -5.97 3.31 10.93
C ALA A 187 -7.42 3.47 10.43
N GLN A 188 -7.79 4.65 9.92
CA GLN A 188 -9.18 4.97 9.59
C GLN A 188 -9.44 4.83 8.08
N PRO A 189 -10.61 4.34 7.67
CA PRO A 189 -11.00 4.31 6.26
C PRO A 189 -11.10 5.73 5.66
N ASP A 190 -10.67 5.93 4.43
CA ASP A 190 -10.68 7.29 3.83
C ASP A 190 -12.06 7.93 3.73
N MET A 191 -13.11 7.11 3.64
CA MET A 191 -14.49 7.58 3.61
C MET A 191 -14.92 8.28 4.90
N THR A 192 -14.27 8.01 6.04
CA THR A 192 -14.58 8.70 7.30
C THR A 192 -14.09 10.15 7.27
N LEU A 193 -12.97 10.45 6.58
CA LEU A 193 -12.50 11.83 6.38
C LEU A 193 -13.50 12.64 5.58
N TYR A 194 -14.08 12.05 4.54
CA TYR A 194 -15.14 12.72 3.77
C TYR A 194 -16.37 13.00 4.64
N LYS A 195 -16.83 12.01 5.42
CA LYS A 195 -17.99 12.16 6.32
C LYS A 195 -17.79 13.26 7.36
N LEU A 196 -16.56 13.46 7.84
CA LEU A 196 -16.23 14.52 8.80
C LEU A 196 -16.59 15.91 8.26
N VAL A 197 -16.22 16.20 7.00
CA VAL A 197 -16.45 17.51 6.37
C VAL A 197 -17.73 17.59 5.55
N GLN A 198 -18.42 16.47 5.35
CA GLN A 198 -19.69 16.43 4.63
C GLN A 198 -20.75 17.30 5.32
N GLY A 199 -21.44 18.16 4.55
CA GLY A 199 -22.46 19.06 5.06
C GLY A 199 -21.91 20.21 5.92
N THR A 200 -20.61 20.48 5.82
CA THR A 200 -19.96 21.62 6.48
C THR A 200 -19.68 22.71 5.44
N LYS A 201 -19.50 23.95 5.93
CA LYS A 201 -19.15 25.09 5.08
C LYS A 201 -17.77 24.99 4.40
N ILE A 202 -16.93 24.01 4.78
CA ILE A 202 -15.59 23.82 4.20
C ILE A 202 -15.65 23.35 2.75
N LEU A 203 -16.74 22.68 2.36
CA LEU A 203 -16.93 22.24 0.97
C LEU A 203 -17.49 23.35 0.08
N ASP A 204 -17.90 24.47 0.66
CA ASP A 204 -18.40 25.63 -0.05
C ASP A 204 -17.22 26.52 -0.50
N TRP A 205 -17.36 27.15 -1.66
CA TRP A 205 -16.37 28.10 -2.13
C TRP A 205 -16.27 29.30 -1.18
N VAL A 206 -15.06 29.84 -1.03
CA VAL A 206 -14.82 31.03 -0.21
C VAL A 206 -15.20 32.26 -1.02
N GLN A 207 -16.20 32.98 -0.54
CA GLN A 207 -16.57 34.31 -1.04
C GLN A 207 -15.61 35.37 -0.52
#